data_AF-A0A852WBC1-F1
#
_entry.id   AF-A0A852WBC1-F1
#
_cell.length_a   1.000
_cell.length_b   1.000
_cell.length_c   1.000
_cell.angle_alpha   90.00
_cell.angle_beta   90.00
_cell.angle_gamma   90.00
#
_symmetry.space_group_name_H-M   'P 1'
#
loop_
_entity.id
_entity.type
_entity.pdbx_description
1 polymer ?
#
loop_
_entity_poly.entity_id
_entity_poly.type
_entity_poly.pdbx_seq_one_letter_code
_entity_poly.pdbx_strand_id
1 'polypeptide(L)'
;MLIDGTDAGVADQARALRALVGRLDDTAGLLAGIRDAVADAWDDPAGHAVTARLDLVARELHRLADEAARDAARAEDTAPADTARHGPPAHHDPAMPGRPSRSGATESEAAGPVPADVPGMRLPGLTGTRVTGRRGPVAPSFADQPER
;
A
#
# COMPACT_ATOMS: atom_id res chain seq x y z
N MET A 1 15.91 -23.94 4.04
CA MET A 1 15.62 -23.06 2.89
C MET A 1 14.19 -22.55 3.07
N LEU A 2 14.03 -21.41 3.75
CA LEU A 2 12.73 -20.86 4.19
C LEU A 2 12.78 -19.32 4.31
N ILE A 3 13.85 -18.69 3.81
CA ILE A 3 14.17 -17.28 4.06
C ILE A 3 13.63 -16.39 2.93
N ASP A 4 13.68 -16.87 1.68
CA ASP A 4 13.23 -16.11 0.49
C ASP A 4 11.77 -15.62 0.53
N GLY A 5 10.88 -16.35 1.21
CA GLY A 5 9.47 -15.96 1.30
C GLY A 5 9.19 -14.82 2.28
N THR A 6 10.02 -14.68 3.32
CA THR A 6 9.88 -13.59 4.30
C THR A 6 10.44 -12.28 3.74
N ASP A 7 11.55 -12.35 3.01
CA ASP A 7 12.21 -11.18 2.42
C ASP A 7 11.37 -10.54 1.31
N ALA A 8 10.73 -11.37 0.46
CA ALA A 8 9.77 -10.89 -0.53
C ALA A 8 8.57 -10.20 0.12
N GLY A 9 8.08 -10.71 1.25
CA GLY A 9 6.97 -10.11 2.00
C GLY A 9 7.31 -8.74 2.59
N VAL A 10 8.52 -8.55 3.09
CA VAL A 10 9.00 -7.27 3.65
C VAL A 10 9.15 -6.21 2.54
N ALA A 11 9.70 -6.61 1.38
CA ALA A 11 9.82 -5.71 0.23
C ALA A 11 8.46 -5.27 -0.31
N ASP A 12 7.49 -6.18 -0.40
CA ASP A 12 6.12 -5.86 -0.82
C ASP A 12 5.41 -4.97 0.20
N GLN A 13 5.62 -5.20 1.50
CA GLN A 13 5.11 -4.33 2.56
C GLN A 13 5.66 -2.91 2.45
N ALA A 14 6.97 -2.73 2.28
CA ALA A 14 7.57 -1.42 2.08
C ALA A 14 7.00 -0.72 0.84
N ARG A 15 6.79 -1.45 -0.26
CA ARG A 15 6.16 -0.93 -1.48
C ARG A 15 4.72 -0.47 -1.23
N ALA A 16 3.93 -1.27 -0.51
CA ALA A 16 2.55 -0.93 -0.18
C ALA A 16 2.47 0.32 0.71
N LEU A 17 3.37 0.47 1.67
CA LEU A 17 3.46 1.64 2.54
C LEU A 17 3.84 2.91 1.75
N ARG A 18 4.82 2.84 0.83
CA ARG A 18 5.12 3.97 -0.06
C ARG A 18 3.94 4.37 -0.94
N ALA A 19 3.20 3.39 -1.47
CA ALA A 19 1.99 3.66 -2.24
C ALA A 19 0.89 4.31 -1.39
N LEU A 20 0.82 3.96 -0.09
CA LEU A 20 -0.08 4.62 0.85
C LEU A 20 0.33 6.08 1.09
N VAL A 21 1.62 6.35 1.32
CA VAL A 21 2.15 7.72 1.46
C VAL A 21 1.72 8.59 0.27
N GLY A 22 1.97 8.12 -0.95
CA GLY A 22 1.58 8.86 -2.16
C GLY A 22 0.08 9.17 -2.22
N ARG A 23 -0.79 8.22 -1.85
CA ARG A 23 -2.24 8.47 -1.80
C ARG A 23 -2.64 9.47 -0.71
N LEU A 24 -1.96 9.47 0.43
CA LEU A 24 -2.21 10.43 1.51
C LEU A 24 -1.80 11.84 1.08
N ASP A 25 -0.67 11.98 0.39
CA ASP A 25 -0.21 13.25 -0.17
C ASP A 25 -1.15 13.78 -1.27
N ASP A 26 -1.60 12.92 -2.18
CA ASP A 26 -2.61 13.28 -3.18
C ASP A 26 -3.91 13.78 -2.53
N THR A 27 -4.36 13.09 -1.47
CA THR A 27 -5.55 13.47 -0.70
C THR A 27 -5.37 14.80 0.02
N ALA A 28 -4.18 15.04 0.60
CA ALA A 28 -3.85 16.32 1.21
C ALA A 28 -3.87 17.46 0.19
N GLY A 29 -3.37 17.22 -1.03
CA GLY A 29 -3.44 18.17 -2.14
C GLY A 29 -4.88 18.52 -2.55
N LEU A 30 -5.76 17.51 -2.64
CA LEU A 30 -7.19 17.74 -2.92
C LEU A 30 -7.86 18.56 -1.81
N LEU A 31 -7.56 18.26 -0.55
CA LEU A 31 -8.09 19.02 0.59
C LEU A 31 -7.59 20.46 0.62
N ALA A 32 -6.33 20.70 0.26
CA ALA A 32 -5.81 22.05 0.12
C ALA A 32 -6.57 22.85 -0.96
N GLY A 33 -6.84 22.25 -2.12
CA GLY A 33 -7.66 22.88 -3.16
C GLY A 33 -9.09 23.20 -2.71
N ILE A 34 -9.72 22.31 -1.93
CA ILE A 34 -11.04 22.55 -1.34
C ILE A 34 -10.98 23.70 -0.33
N ARG A 35 -9.97 23.70 0.53
CA ARG A 35 -9.76 24.75 1.53
C ARG A 35 -9.62 26.12 0.86
N ASP A 36 -8.81 26.22 -0.19
CA ASP A 36 -8.60 27.47 -0.89
C ASP A 36 -9.88 27.94 -1.58
N ALA A 37 -10.63 27.03 -2.22
CA ALA A 37 -11.94 27.35 -2.80
C ALA A 37 -12.97 27.84 -1.76
N VAL A 38 -12.95 27.28 -0.54
CA VAL A 38 -13.81 27.75 0.56
C VAL A 38 -13.37 29.13 1.05
N ALA A 39 -12.06 29.34 1.22
CA ALA A 39 -11.51 30.62 1.65
C ALA A 39 -11.83 31.75 0.65
N ASP A 40 -11.75 31.47 -0.65
CA ASP A 40 -12.06 32.42 -1.71
C ASP A 40 -13.57 32.72 -1.79
N ALA A 41 -14.42 31.73 -1.52
CA ALA A 41 -15.86 31.89 -1.64
C ALA A 41 -16.51 32.53 -0.40
N TRP A 42 -16.06 32.17 0.81
CA TRP A 42 -16.71 32.49 2.09
C TRP A 42 -15.74 33.20 3.04
N ASP A 43 -15.60 34.52 2.89
CA ASP A 43 -14.86 35.38 3.82
C ASP A 43 -15.74 35.82 5.01
N ASP A 44 -16.28 34.83 5.71
CA ASP A 44 -17.13 35.02 6.88
C ASP A 44 -16.75 34.02 7.99
N PRO A 45 -17.24 34.20 9.24
CA PRO A 45 -16.88 33.32 10.35
C PRO A 45 -17.15 31.83 10.11
N ALA A 46 -18.18 31.47 9.33
CA ALA A 46 -18.45 30.08 8.99
C ALA A 46 -17.40 29.53 8.01
N GLY A 47 -17.01 30.31 7.00
CA GLY A 47 -15.90 29.97 6.10
C GLY A 47 -14.58 29.76 6.85
N HIS A 48 -14.27 30.64 7.80
CA HIS A 48 -13.08 30.48 8.67
C HIS A 48 -13.16 29.22 9.54
N ALA A 49 -14.34 28.88 10.08
CA ALA A 49 -14.50 27.66 10.89
C ALA A 49 -14.33 26.39 10.05
N VAL A 50 -14.80 26.38 8.80
CA VAL A 50 -14.63 25.26 7.88
C VAL A 50 -13.16 25.09 7.48
N THR A 51 -12.50 26.16 7.06
CA THR A 51 -11.08 26.12 6.67
C THR A 51 -10.17 25.70 7.83
N ALA A 52 -10.44 26.17 9.05
CA ALA A 52 -9.72 25.70 10.25
C ALA A 52 -9.90 24.19 10.51
N ARG A 53 -11.07 23.62 10.22
CA ARG A 53 -11.30 22.18 10.32
C ARG A 53 -10.55 21.41 9.24
N LEU A 54 -10.51 21.93 8.02
CA LEU A 54 -9.72 21.34 6.93
C LEU A 54 -8.22 21.34 7.27
N ASP A 55 -7.71 22.40 7.91
CA ASP A 55 -6.32 22.46 8.38
C ASP A 55 -6.01 21.40 9.45
N LEU A 56 -6.97 21.05 10.31
CA LEU A 56 -6.81 19.95 11.26
C LEU A 56 -6.74 18.60 10.56
N VAL A 57 -7.60 18.36 9.57
CA VAL A 57 -7.59 17.12 8.79
C VAL A 57 -6.29 16.98 7.99
N ALA A 58 -5.83 18.06 7.35
CA ALA A 58 -4.57 18.06 6.60
C ALA A 58 -3.37 17.71 7.49
N ARG A 59 -3.31 18.26 8.72
CA ARG A 59 -2.27 17.92 9.69
C ARG A 59 -2.26 16.43 10.05
N GLU A 60 -3.44 15.84 10.23
CA GLU A 60 -3.52 14.41 10.55
C GLU A 60 -3.13 13.53 9.35
N LEU A 61 -3.48 13.93 8.13
CA LEU A 61 -3.04 13.22 6.92
C LEU A 61 -1.52 13.25 6.76
N HIS A 62 -0.89 14.40 6.95
CA HIS A 62 0.57 14.51 6.91
C HIS A 62 1.22 13.67 8.01
N ARG A 63 0.66 13.69 9.22
CA ARG A 63 1.14 12.84 10.31
C ARG A 63 1.09 11.35 9.93
N LEU A 64 -0.02 10.89 9.36
CA LEU A 64 -0.18 9.50 8.91
C LEU A 64 0.79 9.15 7.76
N ALA A 65 1.02 10.08 6.83
CA ALA A 65 2.00 9.92 5.77
C ALA A 65 3.42 9.78 6.34
N ASP A 66 3.80 10.61 7.31
CA ASP A 66 5.09 10.51 8.00
C ASP A 66 5.25 9.20 8.77
N GLU A 67 4.19 8.72 9.42
CA GLU A 67 4.18 7.42 10.10
C GLU A 67 4.36 6.28 9.10
N ALA A 68 3.60 6.27 8.00
CA ALA A 68 3.72 5.27 6.95
C ALA A 68 5.11 5.29 6.26
N ALA A 69 5.69 6.48 6.06
CA ALA A 69 7.03 6.63 5.49
C ALA A 69 8.11 6.08 6.44
N ARG A 70 7.98 6.34 7.75
CA ARG A 70 8.87 5.75 8.78
C ARG A 70 8.76 4.23 8.81
N ASP A 71 7.55 3.69 8.70
CA ASP A 71 7.32 2.25 8.67
C ASP A 71 7.90 1.61 7.40
N ALA A 72 7.79 2.28 6.24
CA ALA A 72 8.40 1.82 5.00
C ALA A 72 9.93 1.76 5.11
N ALA A 73 10.56 2.82 5.65
CA ALA A 73 12.00 2.87 5.89
C ALA A 73 12.48 1.74 6.82
N ARG A 74 11.74 1.49 7.92
CA ARG A 74 12.09 0.37 8.82
C ARG A 74 11.95 -0.99 8.16
N ALA A 75 10.93 -1.19 7.31
CA ALA A 75 10.79 -2.43 6.57
C ALA A 75 11.97 -2.64 5.61
N GLU A 76 12.41 -1.59 4.91
CA GLU A 76 13.57 -1.64 4.02
C GLU A 76 14.88 -1.95 4.74
N ASP A 77 15.10 -1.35 5.92
CA ASP A 77 16.28 -1.60 6.74
C ASP A 77 16.35 -3.05 7.24
N THR A 78 15.19 -3.71 7.40
CA THR A 78 15.10 -5.12 7.79
C THR A 78 15.23 -6.09 6.62
N ALA A 79 15.05 -5.64 5.38
CA ALA A 79 15.24 -6.48 4.21
C ALA A 79 16.74 -6.77 4.06
N PRO A 80 17.16 -8.04 3.92
CA PRO A 80 18.56 -8.34 3.70
C PRO A 80 19.02 -7.63 2.43
N ALA A 81 20.13 -6.88 2.54
CA ALA A 81 20.76 -6.27 1.39
C ALA A 81 21.05 -7.37 0.37
N ASP A 82 20.38 -7.29 -0.78
CA ASP A 82 20.54 -8.23 -1.87
C ASP A 82 22.04 -8.24 -2.26
N THR A 83 22.75 -9.25 -1.78
CA THR A 83 24.19 -9.43 -2.00
C THR A 83 24.47 -10.01 -3.38
N ALA A 84 23.47 -10.07 -4.27
CA ALA A 84 23.56 -10.49 -5.66
C ALA A 84 24.39 -9.56 -6.59
N ARG A 85 25.32 -8.77 -6.04
CA ARG A 85 26.40 -8.11 -6.80
C ARG A 85 27.81 -8.59 -6.46
N HIS A 86 27.96 -9.57 -5.59
CA HIS A 86 29.23 -10.27 -5.43
C HIS A 86 29.18 -11.61 -6.16
N GLY A 87 29.22 -11.52 -7.50
CA GLY A 87 29.81 -12.62 -8.26
C GLY A 87 31.23 -12.87 -7.74
N PRO A 88 31.67 -14.13 -7.62
CA PRO A 88 33.01 -14.45 -7.12
C PRO A 88 34.05 -13.69 -7.97
N PRO A 89 35.18 -13.21 -7.37
CA PRO A 89 36.20 -12.54 -8.16
C PRO A 89 36.62 -13.49 -9.28
N ALA A 90 36.45 -13.05 -10.52
CA ALA A 90 36.98 -13.77 -11.67
C ALA A 90 38.49 -13.92 -11.44
N HIS A 91 38.91 -15.13 -11.08
CA HIS A 91 40.31 -15.50 -11.13
C HIS A 91 40.75 -15.26 -12.57
N HIS A 92 41.52 -14.20 -12.78
CA HIS A 92 42.28 -13.99 -14.00
C HIS A 92 43.24 -15.16 -14.14
N ASP A 93 42.87 -16.13 -14.96
CA ASP A 93 43.79 -17.18 -15.42
C ASP A 93 44.39 -16.68 -16.75
N PRO A 94 45.72 -16.50 -16.85
CA PRO A 94 46.33 -15.96 -18.05
C PRO A 94 46.34 -17.00 -19.17
N ALA A 95 45.61 -16.68 -20.25
CA ALA A 95 45.77 -17.11 -21.64
C ALA A 95 46.53 -18.42 -21.92
N MET A 96 45.81 -19.43 -22.42
CA MET A 96 46.33 -20.34 -23.45
C MET A 96 45.30 -20.50 -24.59
N PRO A 97 45.73 -20.44 -25.86
CA PRO A 97 44.82 -20.45 -27.00
C PRO A 97 44.56 -21.87 -27.53
N GLY A 98 43.30 -22.13 -27.89
CA GLY A 98 42.96 -23.05 -28.98
C GLY A 98 42.16 -24.30 -28.61
N ARG A 99 40.87 -24.31 -28.97
CA ARG A 99 40.28 -25.14 -30.05
C ARG A 99 38.74 -25.13 -29.99
N PRO A 100 38.04 -25.07 -31.15
CA PRO A 100 36.59 -25.21 -31.21
C PRO A 100 36.17 -26.67 -31.54
N SER A 101 35.10 -27.16 -30.91
CA SER A 101 34.22 -28.26 -31.38
C SER A 101 32.98 -28.32 -30.48
N ARG A 102 31.80 -27.87 -30.89
CA ARG A 102 30.74 -28.50 -31.73
C ARG A 102 29.84 -29.52 -30.99
N SER A 103 28.56 -29.17 -30.94
CA SER A 103 27.35 -30.02 -31.09
C SER A 103 26.67 -30.70 -29.89
N GLY A 104 25.33 -30.60 -29.91
CA GLY A 104 24.35 -31.48 -29.23
C GLY A 104 23.39 -30.70 -28.33
N ALA A 105 22.29 -30.11 -28.79
CA ALA A 105 21.01 -30.73 -29.14
C ALA A 105 20.38 -31.56 -28.00
N THR A 106 19.37 -30.99 -27.31
CA THR A 106 18.09 -31.63 -27.00
C THR A 106 17.06 -30.55 -26.64
N GLU A 107 16.07 -30.39 -27.50
CA GLU A 107 14.73 -29.91 -27.13
C GLU A 107 14.18 -30.76 -25.99
N SER A 108 13.52 -30.14 -25.02
CA SER A 108 12.48 -30.81 -24.26
C SER A 108 11.25 -29.93 -24.27
N GLU A 109 10.26 -30.48 -24.94
CA GLU A 109 8.97 -29.95 -25.31
C GLU A 109 8.00 -29.93 -24.12
N ALA A 110 7.03 -29.01 -24.21
CA ALA A 110 5.68 -29.01 -23.60
C ALA A 110 5.51 -28.91 -22.07
N ALA A 111 4.85 -27.82 -21.65
CA ALA A 111 3.43 -27.88 -21.29
C ALA A 111 2.84 -26.46 -21.16
N GLY A 112 1.81 -26.16 -21.96
CA GLY A 112 0.98 -24.96 -21.83
C GLY A 112 0.00 -25.03 -20.64
N PRO A 113 -0.85 -24.00 -20.49
CA PRO A 113 -1.40 -23.55 -19.21
C PRO A 113 -2.67 -24.29 -18.80
N VAL A 114 -2.92 -24.38 -17.48
CA VAL A 114 -4.25 -24.75 -16.96
C VAL A 114 -4.63 -23.81 -15.81
N PRO A 115 -5.74 -23.07 -15.89
CA PRO A 115 -6.30 -22.33 -14.77
C PRO A 115 -7.14 -23.29 -13.92
N ALA A 116 -7.07 -23.15 -12.60
CA ALA A 116 -7.98 -23.82 -11.68
C ALA A 116 -8.44 -22.83 -10.62
N ASP A 117 -9.59 -22.20 -10.88
CA ASP A 117 -10.50 -21.77 -9.84
C ASP A 117 -10.77 -22.95 -8.90
N VAL A 118 -10.54 -22.77 -7.59
CA VAL A 118 -11.13 -23.66 -6.58
C VAL A 118 -11.69 -22.83 -5.41
N PRO A 119 -12.90 -23.16 -4.93
CA PRO A 119 -13.78 -22.26 -4.19
C PRO A 119 -13.60 -22.37 -2.68
N GLY A 120 -13.89 -21.27 -1.99
CA GLY A 120 -14.48 -21.27 -0.66
C GLY A 120 -13.78 -22.07 0.44
N MET A 121 -12.65 -21.57 0.95
CA MET A 121 -12.22 -21.91 2.31
C MET A 121 -12.95 -21.03 3.32
N ARG A 122 -13.96 -21.60 3.99
CA ARG A 122 -14.55 -21.00 5.19
C ARG A 122 -13.60 -21.23 6.37
N LEU A 123 -13.05 -20.14 6.90
CA LEU A 123 -12.41 -20.14 8.22
C LEU A 123 -13.50 -20.23 9.31
N PRO A 124 -13.49 -21.26 10.17
CA PRO A 124 -14.29 -21.24 11.40
C PRO A 124 -13.55 -20.40 12.44
N GLY A 125 -14.14 -19.27 12.85
CA GLY A 125 -13.62 -18.49 13.99
C GLY A 125 -13.91 -16.99 13.98
N LEU A 126 -14.28 -16.39 12.84
CA LEU A 126 -14.77 -15.01 12.81
C LEU A 126 -16.27 -15.01 13.12
N THR A 127 -16.59 -14.79 14.39
CA THR A 127 -17.94 -14.48 14.87
C THR A 127 -18.38 -13.17 14.24
N GLY A 128 -18.98 -13.26 13.06
CA GLY A 128 -19.52 -12.11 12.34
C GLY A 128 -20.73 -11.53 13.05
N THR A 129 -20.73 -10.21 13.28
CA THR A 129 -21.97 -9.44 13.43
C THR A 129 -22.61 -9.35 12.05
N ARG A 130 -23.63 -10.19 11.82
CA ARG A 130 -24.42 -10.12 10.58
C ARG A 130 -25.31 -8.88 10.64
N VAL A 131 -25.03 -7.87 9.83
CA VAL A 131 -26.03 -6.85 9.47
C VAL A 131 -26.97 -7.49 8.46
N THR A 132 -28.02 -8.14 8.97
CA THR A 132 -29.18 -8.52 8.15
C THR A 132 -30.16 -7.36 8.16
N GLY A 133 -30.41 -6.80 6.98
CA GLY A 133 -31.18 -5.59 6.80
C GLY A 133 -32.61 -5.64 7.36
N ARG A 134 -33.05 -4.46 7.80
CA ARG A 134 -34.46 -4.08 7.79
C ARG A 134 -34.56 -2.66 7.26
N ARG A 135 -35.28 -2.54 6.14
CA ARG A 135 -35.65 -1.27 5.50
C ARG A 135 -36.32 -0.32 6.50
N GLY A 136 -35.94 0.95 6.46
CA GLY A 136 -36.74 2.04 7.01
C GLY A 136 -35.97 3.38 6.93
N PRO A 137 -36.54 4.45 6.34
CA PRO A 137 -35.92 5.77 6.40
C PRO A 137 -36.02 6.30 7.83
N VAL A 138 -34.90 6.69 8.44
CA VAL A 138 -34.89 7.41 9.73
C VAL A 138 -34.93 8.90 9.41
N ALA A 139 -36.10 9.51 9.56
CA ALA A 139 -36.23 10.96 9.59
C ALA A 139 -35.64 11.51 10.89
N PRO A 140 -34.98 12.69 10.90
CA PRO A 140 -34.53 13.32 12.13
C PRO A 140 -35.74 13.94 12.85
N SER A 141 -36.08 13.43 14.03
CA SER A 141 -37.03 14.09 14.92
C SER A 141 -36.31 15.18 15.70
N PHE A 142 -36.45 16.44 15.26
CA PHE A 142 -36.32 17.58 16.15
C PHE A 142 -37.52 17.58 17.10
N ALA A 143 -37.28 17.27 18.38
CA ALA A 143 -38.27 17.45 19.43
C ALA A 143 -37.62 18.25 20.58
N ASP A 144 -37.92 19.55 20.53
CA ASP A 144 -38.23 20.46 21.63
C ASP A 144 -37.91 20.00 23.07
N GLN A 145 -37.20 20.87 23.78
CA GLN A 145 -37.16 20.86 25.24
C GLN A 145 -38.52 21.29 25.81
N PRO A 146 -39.03 20.68 26.88
CA PRO A 146 -40.01 21.34 27.72
C PRO A 146 -39.33 22.10 28.86
N GLU A 147 -39.56 23.41 28.87
CA GLU A 147 -39.47 24.26 30.05
C GLU A 147 -40.36 23.72 31.18
N ARG A 148 -39.79 23.59 32.39
CA ARG A 148 -40.22 24.26 33.64
C ARG A 148 -39.54 23.67 34.87
#